data_AF-A0A833XZF3-F1
#
_entry.id   AF-A0A833XZF3-F1
#
_cell.length_a   1.000
_cell.length_b   1.000
_cell.length_c   1.000
_cell.angle_alpha   90.00
_cell.angle_beta   90.00
_cell.angle_gamma   90.00
#
_symmetry.space_group_name_H-M   'P 1'
#
loop_
_entity.id
_entity.type
_entity.pdbx_description
1 polymer ?
#
loop_
_entity_poly.entity_id
_entity_poly.type
_entity_poly.pdbx_seq_one_letter_code
_entity_poly.pdbx_strand_id
1 'polypeptide(L)'
;MVSKCLALCLDHLHLHPHPSITSATFQNPRPSHLPIHPPFTTTFITKFTVTHQQLQPCLPRTRCSIFTPMASPSQSAPSPKFDEFEPHPTLTNDDLKPTTSLERTFAWWEMACLWIGLVVGVPSYYLAGSLVDLGMAWWQGIATVVAANIILLVPLVLTGHPGTRYGISFPVLARSSFGIRGAHIPTLLRALVGCGWYGIETWIGGEAIFLLLPKFLKESTLSQVLPWLGTSPLEFACFITFWLAQLTIVWKGMEGIRVLEKYSAPILIILTSCLLIWAYVNAGGFAYMLSLSSRLSSSQFWSLFFPSLTANISFWATLALNIPDFTRYAKTQTDQIIGQAGLPIFMGAFTFVGLAVTCSTKVIFGRVISNPIQLLGEIGGFTTMILAIVGISLATITTNIAANVVAPANALVNLSPSNFTFRRGALLTALLGIAFQPWRLLKSSESFVYTWLVGYSALLGPIGGILLTDYYLIHRTNLSIKDLYSLSPYGAYYYSGGYNLAAMVALVLGILPVIPGFLQKIGILSSIPESFGVIYSNAWFFSFFFAGFLYWILSCLTGKQNKSLPVDPLLPSSAN
;
A
#
# COMPACT_ATOMS: atom_id res chain seq x y z
N MET A 1 22.46 44.62 -27.13
CA MET A 1 22.83 44.80 -28.56
C MET A 1 22.35 43.54 -29.28
N VAL A 2 21.36 43.61 -30.18
CA VAL A 2 21.42 44.09 -31.58
C VAL A 2 22.20 43.08 -32.45
N SER A 3 21.67 42.45 -33.51
CA SER A 3 20.32 42.32 -34.12
C SER A 3 20.34 41.05 -35.02
N LYS A 4 19.30 40.46 -35.67
CA LYS A 4 17.96 40.84 -36.18
C LYS A 4 17.00 39.62 -36.02
N CYS A 5 15.66 39.61 -36.18
CA CYS A 5 14.63 40.50 -36.77
C CYS A 5 14.39 40.43 -38.30
N LEU A 6 13.49 39.52 -38.73
CA LEU A 6 12.60 39.51 -39.92
C LEU A 6 11.94 38.11 -39.99
N ALA A 7 10.66 37.88 -40.32
CA ALA A 7 9.50 38.72 -40.68
C ALA A 7 8.24 38.14 -39.96
N LEU A 8 7.31 38.92 -39.38
CA LEU A 8 6.11 39.55 -39.98
C LEU A 8 5.21 38.55 -40.74
N CYS A 9 3.97 38.25 -40.31
CA CYS A 9 2.76 39.07 -40.03
C CYS A 9 1.96 39.46 -41.30
N LEU A 10 0.78 38.83 -41.42
CA LEU A 10 -0.43 39.12 -42.22
C LEU A 10 -1.45 38.00 -41.88
N ASP A 11 -2.72 38.05 -42.30
CA ASP A 11 -3.83 38.70 -41.56
C ASP A 11 -5.14 37.89 -41.84
N HIS A 12 -6.38 38.20 -41.42
CA HIS A 12 -6.99 39.45 -40.93
C HIS A 12 -8.14 39.20 -39.92
N LEU A 13 -8.95 40.24 -39.67
CA LEU A 13 -10.11 40.34 -38.75
C LEU A 13 -11.46 39.78 -39.29
N HIS A 14 -12.44 39.77 -38.37
CA HIS A 14 -13.92 39.98 -38.51
C HIS A 14 -14.78 38.78 -38.06
N LEU A 15 -15.97 38.87 -37.43
CA LEU A 15 -16.82 39.88 -36.77
C LEU A 15 -18.03 39.08 -36.18
N HIS A 16 -18.66 39.56 -35.11
CA HIS A 16 -19.99 39.08 -34.66
C HIS A 16 -21.11 39.70 -35.54
N PRO A 17 -22.30 39.06 -35.68
CA PRO A 17 -23.40 39.30 -34.72
C PRO A 17 -24.35 38.12 -34.45
N HIS A 18 -25.21 38.29 -33.42
CA HIS A 18 -26.45 37.52 -33.21
C HIS A 18 -27.55 37.92 -34.23
N PRO A 19 -28.63 37.13 -34.33
CA PRO A 19 -29.91 37.64 -33.83
C PRO A 19 -30.65 36.66 -32.87
N SER A 20 -31.86 37.06 -32.45
CA SER A 20 -32.66 36.50 -31.34
C SER A 20 -34.07 36.05 -31.80
N ILE A 21 -35.01 35.84 -30.85
CA ILE A 21 -36.44 35.46 -31.03
C ILE A 21 -36.61 33.91 -31.20
N THR A 22 -37.59 33.19 -30.60
CA THR A 22 -38.95 33.55 -30.11
C THR A 22 -39.28 33.01 -28.70
N SER A 23 -40.29 33.58 -28.06
CA SER A 23 -40.92 33.12 -26.80
C SER A 23 -42.17 32.25 -27.02
N ALA A 24 -42.53 31.42 -26.03
CA ALA A 24 -43.86 30.82 -25.90
C ALA A 24 -44.20 30.53 -24.42
N THR A 25 -45.40 30.92 -23.97
CA THR A 25 -45.86 30.79 -22.57
C THR A 25 -47.31 30.32 -22.48
N PHE A 26 -47.57 29.23 -21.75
CA PHE A 26 -48.88 28.83 -21.20
C PHE A 26 -48.60 28.13 -19.85
N GLN A 27 -48.97 28.68 -18.69
CA GLN A 27 -50.32 28.81 -18.08
C GLN A 27 -50.91 27.50 -17.52
N ASN A 28 -51.12 27.49 -16.19
CA ASN A 28 -51.90 26.49 -15.44
C ASN A 28 -53.41 26.77 -15.55
N PRO A 29 -54.27 25.77 -15.25
CA PRO A 29 -55.08 25.90 -14.02
C PRO A 29 -55.25 24.61 -13.18
N ARG A 30 -55.67 24.81 -11.92
CA ARG A 30 -56.27 23.83 -10.96
C ARG A 30 -57.80 24.18 -10.82
N PRO A 31 -58.67 23.58 -9.96
CA PRO A 31 -58.48 22.58 -8.88
C PRO A 31 -59.60 21.48 -8.75
N SER A 32 -59.73 20.91 -7.53
CA SER A 32 -60.81 20.07 -6.93
C SER A 32 -60.89 18.57 -7.36
N HIS A 33 -61.33 17.60 -6.53
CA HIS A 33 -62.01 17.58 -5.21
C HIS A 33 -61.38 16.61 -4.14
N LEU A 34 -61.88 16.71 -2.90
CA LEU A 34 -61.72 15.81 -1.71
C LEU A 34 -63.12 15.14 -1.41
N PRO A 35 -63.33 14.09 -0.55
CA PRO A 35 -62.87 14.03 0.87
C PRO A 35 -62.74 12.66 1.65
N ILE A 36 -62.26 12.73 2.91
CA ILE A 36 -62.57 11.91 4.15
C ILE A 36 -62.21 10.38 4.26
N HIS A 37 -61.12 10.07 5.01
CA HIS A 37 -60.97 9.39 6.34
C HIS A 37 -62.01 8.38 6.95
N PRO A 38 -61.68 7.58 8.03
CA PRO A 38 -60.40 7.30 8.73
C PRO A 38 -60.06 5.76 8.96
N PRO A 39 -59.79 5.16 10.17
CA PRO A 39 -58.49 4.48 10.42
C PRO A 39 -58.52 3.06 11.06
N PHE A 40 -57.35 2.48 11.36
CA PHE A 40 -57.19 1.34 12.31
C PHE A 40 -55.88 1.42 13.12
N THR A 41 -55.89 0.92 14.37
CA THR A 41 -54.76 0.92 15.33
C THR A 41 -54.85 -0.22 16.34
N THR A 42 -53.76 -0.96 16.64
CA THR A 42 -53.69 -1.89 17.80
C THR A 42 -52.26 -2.21 18.29
N THR A 43 -51.70 -1.29 19.08
CA THR A 43 -50.99 -1.46 20.38
C THR A 43 -50.20 -2.73 20.81
N PHE A 44 -49.05 -2.45 21.48
CA PHE A 44 -48.35 -3.22 22.57
C PHE A 44 -47.66 -4.56 22.18
N ILE A 45 -46.63 -5.09 22.89
CA ILE A 45 -46.32 -5.14 24.34
C ILE A 45 -44.84 -4.76 24.72
N THR A 46 -44.64 -4.52 26.02
CA THR A 46 -43.57 -3.86 26.79
C THR A 46 -42.19 -4.54 26.95
N LYS A 47 -41.20 -3.74 27.39
CA LYS A 47 -39.93 -4.16 28.03
C LYS A 47 -40.17 -4.87 29.38
N PHE A 48 -39.20 -5.65 29.85
CA PHE A 48 -38.91 -5.79 31.29
C PHE A 48 -37.41 -5.98 31.57
N THR A 49 -36.98 -5.61 32.78
CA THR A 49 -35.61 -5.74 33.32
C THR A 49 -35.72 -6.32 34.73
N VAL A 50 -34.79 -7.19 35.17
CA VAL A 50 -34.37 -7.33 36.59
C VAL A 50 -33.16 -8.27 36.70
N THR A 51 -32.44 -8.19 37.82
CA THR A 51 -31.13 -8.82 38.07
C THR A 51 -31.19 -9.84 39.23
N HIS A 52 -30.08 -10.55 39.44
CA HIS A 52 -29.61 -11.22 40.67
C HIS A 52 -29.90 -12.71 40.98
N GLN A 53 -28.76 -13.35 41.30
CA GLN A 53 -28.50 -14.29 42.40
C GLN A 53 -28.65 -15.81 42.23
N GLN A 54 -27.83 -16.48 43.06
CA GLN A 54 -27.44 -17.88 43.05
C GLN A 54 -28.45 -18.76 43.78
N LEU A 55 -28.41 -20.08 43.56
CA LEU A 55 -28.44 -21.09 44.62
C LEU A 55 -28.07 -22.50 44.08
N GLN A 56 -27.29 -23.25 44.86
CA GLN A 56 -27.24 -24.72 44.82
C GLN A 56 -28.00 -25.24 46.06
N PRO A 57 -28.47 -26.50 46.03
CA PRO A 57 -27.81 -27.48 46.90
C PRO A 57 -27.66 -28.90 46.30
N CYS A 58 -26.86 -29.73 46.97
CA CYS A 58 -26.54 -31.11 46.61
C CYS A 58 -27.59 -32.13 47.11
N LEU A 59 -27.54 -33.39 46.61
CA LEU A 59 -27.55 -34.68 47.35
C LEU A 59 -27.47 -35.88 46.33
N PRO A 60 -27.25 -37.16 46.73
CA PRO A 60 -26.26 -38.00 46.01
C PRO A 60 -26.67 -39.46 45.68
N ARG A 61 -25.72 -40.23 45.09
CA ARG A 61 -25.32 -41.65 45.34
C ARG A 61 -25.22 -42.60 44.11
N THR A 62 -24.05 -43.27 44.09
CA THR A 62 -23.75 -44.65 43.63
C THR A 62 -23.82 -45.09 42.16
N ARG A 63 -22.62 -45.41 41.64
CA ARG A 63 -22.23 -46.62 40.87
C ARG A 63 -23.17 -47.14 39.77
N CYS A 64 -22.70 -47.07 38.52
CA CYS A 64 -22.02 -48.23 37.93
C CYS A 64 -20.98 -47.79 36.88
N SER A 65 -20.26 -48.73 36.26
CA SER A 65 -19.01 -48.48 35.51
C SER A 65 -18.97 -49.14 34.12
N ILE A 66 -18.01 -48.68 33.30
CA ILE A 66 -17.57 -49.25 32.00
C ILE A 66 -18.57 -49.06 30.85
N PHE A 67 -18.42 -47.96 30.10
CA PHE A 67 -17.94 -47.96 28.71
C PHE A 67 -17.85 -46.52 28.19
N THR A 68 -16.74 -46.16 27.56
CA THR A 68 -16.56 -44.84 26.93
C THR A 68 -15.88 -45.07 25.58
N PRO A 69 -16.47 -44.66 24.44
CA PRO A 69 -15.80 -44.75 23.15
C PRO A 69 -14.60 -43.79 23.15
N MET A 70 -13.49 -44.21 22.55
CA MET A 70 -12.29 -43.37 22.46
C MET A 70 -12.56 -42.17 21.53
N ALA A 71 -12.66 -40.98 22.12
CA ALA A 71 -12.57 -39.74 21.35
C ALA A 71 -11.12 -39.56 20.89
N SER A 72 -10.89 -39.63 19.57
CA SER A 72 -9.58 -39.40 18.97
C SER A 72 -9.09 -37.98 19.32
N PRO A 73 -7.88 -37.80 19.89
CA PRO A 73 -7.35 -36.47 20.11
C PRO A 73 -7.06 -35.80 18.76
N SER A 74 -7.66 -34.64 18.52
CA SER A 74 -7.38 -33.81 17.36
C SER A 74 -5.93 -33.31 17.42
N GLN A 75 -5.08 -33.87 16.57
CA GLN A 75 -3.66 -33.50 16.51
C GLN A 75 -3.52 -32.05 16.02
N SER A 76 -3.20 -31.13 16.92
CA SER A 76 -2.65 -29.82 16.55
C SER A 76 -1.25 -30.01 15.98
N ALA A 77 -0.99 -29.42 14.81
CA ALA A 77 0.32 -29.52 14.17
C ALA A 77 1.41 -28.86 15.04
N PRO A 78 2.54 -29.55 15.32
CA PRO A 78 3.67 -28.94 15.99
C PRO A 78 4.32 -27.87 15.09
N SER A 79 4.87 -26.83 15.71
CA SER A 79 5.74 -25.87 15.03
C SER A 79 7.21 -26.32 15.08
N PRO A 80 8.05 -25.91 14.11
CA PRO A 80 9.48 -26.18 14.16
C PRO A 80 10.11 -25.48 15.37
N LYS A 81 10.62 -26.27 16.32
CA LYS A 81 11.29 -25.78 17.52
C LYS A 81 12.62 -25.15 17.18
N PHE A 82 12.67 -23.83 17.24
CA PHE A 82 13.91 -23.06 17.07
C PHE A 82 14.95 -23.37 18.16
N ASP A 83 14.51 -23.82 19.34
CA ASP A 83 15.36 -24.11 20.50
C ASP A 83 16.24 -25.36 20.36
N GLU A 84 16.06 -26.17 19.30
CA GLU A 84 16.83 -27.40 19.07
C GLU A 84 18.15 -27.18 18.30
N PHE A 85 18.52 -25.92 18.00
CA PHE A 85 19.85 -25.56 17.49
C PHE A 85 20.29 -24.18 17.96
N GLU A 86 21.61 -23.96 18.10
CA GLU A 86 22.15 -22.62 18.37
C GLU A 86 22.23 -21.80 17.07
N PRO A 87 21.45 -20.71 16.91
CA PRO A 87 21.55 -19.79 15.78
C PRO A 87 22.81 -18.92 15.88
N HIS A 88 23.39 -18.52 14.75
CA HIS A 88 24.55 -17.62 14.78
C HIS A 88 24.15 -16.24 15.35
N PRO A 89 24.86 -15.70 16.35
CA PRO A 89 24.43 -14.50 17.10
C PRO A 89 24.37 -13.22 16.26
N THR A 90 24.99 -13.19 15.08
CA THR A 90 24.91 -12.06 14.13
C THR A 90 23.75 -12.17 13.14
N LEU A 91 22.95 -13.25 13.16
CA LEU A 91 21.85 -13.52 12.23
C LEU A 91 20.47 -13.57 12.89
N THR A 92 20.44 -13.47 14.23
CA THR A 92 19.24 -13.59 15.06
C THR A 92 19.16 -12.45 16.07
N ASN A 93 17.94 -12.04 16.37
CA ASN A 93 17.53 -11.25 17.53
C ASN A 93 16.02 -11.50 17.72
N ASP A 94 15.39 -10.90 18.72
CA ASP A 94 13.96 -11.17 19.00
C ASP A 94 13.02 -10.72 17.86
N ASP A 95 13.39 -9.71 17.05
CA ASP A 95 12.63 -9.33 15.85
C ASP A 95 12.72 -10.40 14.74
N LEU A 96 13.87 -11.07 14.61
CA LEU A 96 14.20 -11.99 13.51
C LEU A 96 13.98 -13.48 13.81
N LYS A 97 13.88 -13.90 15.08
CA LYS A 97 13.53 -15.30 15.45
C LYS A 97 12.20 -15.72 14.80
N PRO A 98 11.98 -17.01 14.45
CA PRO A 98 10.70 -17.48 13.92
C PRO A 98 9.55 -17.34 14.93
N THR A 99 8.36 -16.97 14.45
CA THR A 99 7.14 -16.85 15.28
C THR A 99 6.64 -18.21 15.78
N THR A 100 6.55 -18.35 17.10
CA THR A 100 6.07 -19.55 17.81
C THR A 100 4.57 -19.78 17.62
N SER A 101 4.06 -20.97 17.96
CA SER A 101 2.61 -21.25 17.88
C SER A 101 1.74 -20.35 18.77
N LEU A 102 2.29 -19.80 19.86
CA LEU A 102 1.52 -18.96 20.82
C LEU A 102 1.35 -17.52 20.33
N GLU A 103 2.30 -17.02 19.52
CA GLU A 103 2.29 -15.68 18.95
C GLU A 103 1.44 -15.56 17.68
N ARG A 104 1.05 -16.71 17.08
CA ARG A 104 0.19 -16.81 15.89
C ARG A 104 -1.26 -16.47 16.25
N THR A 105 -1.52 -15.19 16.41
CA THR A 105 -2.79 -14.64 16.90
C THR A 105 -3.75 -14.21 15.80
N PHE A 106 -3.29 -13.93 14.57
CA PHE A 106 -4.14 -13.43 13.50
C PHE A 106 -4.92 -14.58 12.83
N ALA A 107 -6.24 -14.48 12.80
CA ALA A 107 -7.09 -15.22 11.87
C ALA A 107 -7.28 -14.40 10.58
N TRP A 108 -8.10 -14.92 9.65
CA TRP A 108 -8.47 -14.23 8.41
C TRP A 108 -9.02 -12.81 8.65
N TRP A 109 -9.73 -12.58 9.76
CA TRP A 109 -10.33 -11.28 10.06
C TRP A 109 -9.28 -10.23 10.45
N GLU A 110 -8.35 -10.54 11.36
CA GLU A 110 -7.26 -9.60 11.70
C GLU A 110 -6.38 -9.29 10.47
N MET A 111 -6.13 -10.29 9.63
CA MET A 111 -5.39 -10.14 8.38
C MET A 111 -6.15 -9.33 7.32
N ALA A 112 -7.49 -9.40 7.30
CA ALA A 112 -8.32 -8.52 6.47
C ALA A 112 -8.39 -7.09 7.03
N CYS A 113 -8.44 -6.92 8.35
CA CYS A 113 -8.43 -5.61 9.02
C CYS A 113 -7.12 -4.83 8.77
N LEU A 114 -5.99 -5.52 8.63
CA LEU A 114 -4.72 -4.92 8.20
C LEU A 114 -4.91 -4.11 6.91
N TRP A 115 -5.61 -4.67 5.92
CA TRP A 115 -5.89 -3.99 4.66
C TRP A 115 -6.84 -2.79 4.81
N ILE A 116 -7.80 -2.82 5.75
CA ILE A 116 -8.63 -1.64 6.05
C ILE A 116 -7.76 -0.48 6.56
N GLY A 117 -6.87 -0.74 7.52
CA GLY A 117 -5.99 0.28 8.10
C GLY A 117 -4.94 0.83 7.13
N LEU A 118 -4.52 0.03 6.14
CA LEU A 118 -3.56 0.44 5.10
C LEU A 118 -4.24 1.20 3.96
N VAL A 119 -5.37 0.70 3.45
CA VAL A 119 -6.05 1.24 2.27
C VAL A 119 -6.63 2.63 2.52
N VAL A 120 -7.21 2.88 3.70
CA VAL A 120 -7.89 4.12 4.05
C VAL A 120 -6.86 5.21 4.40
N GLY A 121 -6.14 5.67 3.38
CA GLY A 121 -5.06 6.65 3.48
C GLY A 121 -5.04 7.64 2.31
N VAL A 122 -4.40 8.79 2.51
CA VAL A 122 -4.34 9.87 1.50
C VAL A 122 -3.67 9.44 0.19
N PRO A 123 -2.56 8.65 0.18
CA PRO A 123 -1.97 8.18 -1.08
C PRO A 123 -2.92 7.31 -1.91
N SER A 124 -3.78 6.50 -1.29
CA SER A 124 -4.77 5.67 -1.99
C SER A 124 -5.86 6.52 -2.66
N TYR A 125 -6.30 7.60 -1.99
CA TYR A 125 -7.18 8.59 -2.61
C TYR A 125 -6.46 9.30 -3.76
N TYR A 126 -5.23 9.75 -3.56
CA TYR A 126 -4.48 10.50 -4.57
C TYR A 126 -4.16 9.65 -5.81
N LEU A 127 -3.87 8.35 -5.64
CA LEU A 127 -3.77 7.37 -6.72
C LEU A 127 -5.07 7.29 -7.53
N ALA A 128 -6.21 7.16 -6.85
CA ALA A 128 -7.53 7.13 -7.48
C ALA A 128 -7.81 8.43 -8.26
N GLY A 129 -7.69 9.58 -7.60
CA GLY A 129 -7.91 10.89 -8.22
C GLY A 129 -6.95 11.20 -9.38
N SER A 130 -5.70 10.74 -9.31
CA SER A 130 -4.71 10.88 -10.38
C SER A 130 -5.16 10.22 -11.69
N LEU A 131 -5.88 9.09 -11.65
CA LEU A 131 -6.40 8.46 -12.87
C LEU A 131 -7.47 9.31 -13.56
N VAL A 132 -8.35 9.96 -12.80
CA VAL A 132 -9.36 10.90 -13.32
C VAL A 132 -8.70 12.15 -13.90
N ASP A 133 -7.69 12.68 -13.21
CA ASP A 133 -6.92 13.85 -13.62
C ASP A 133 -6.11 13.61 -14.92
N LEU A 134 -5.49 12.42 -15.04
CA LEU A 134 -4.85 11.94 -16.28
C LEU A 134 -5.86 11.64 -17.41
N GLY A 135 -7.16 11.58 -17.11
CA GLY A 135 -8.24 11.61 -18.11
C GLY A 135 -9.18 10.41 -18.16
N MET A 136 -8.99 9.38 -17.32
CA MET A 136 -9.90 8.23 -17.26
C MET A 136 -11.29 8.65 -16.75
N ALA A 137 -12.33 7.98 -17.27
CA ALA A 137 -13.64 7.98 -16.61
C ALA A 137 -13.55 7.24 -15.25
N TRP A 138 -14.47 7.53 -14.33
CA TRP A 138 -14.49 6.86 -13.01
C TRP A 138 -14.51 5.32 -13.12
N TRP A 139 -15.26 4.76 -14.08
CA TRP A 139 -15.35 3.31 -14.26
C TRP A 139 -14.05 2.71 -14.85
N GLN A 140 -13.32 3.48 -15.68
CA GLN A 140 -12.00 3.10 -16.20
C GLN A 140 -10.96 3.12 -15.07
N GLY A 141 -11.01 4.13 -14.21
CA GLY A 141 -10.16 4.23 -13.02
C GLY A 141 -10.34 3.03 -12.10
N ILE A 142 -11.56 2.76 -11.62
CA ILE A 142 -11.82 1.67 -10.67
C ILE A 142 -11.48 0.29 -11.27
N ALA A 143 -11.77 0.07 -12.55
CA ALA A 143 -11.41 -1.16 -13.24
C ALA A 143 -9.88 -1.36 -13.29
N THR A 144 -9.12 -0.29 -13.55
CA THR A 144 -7.64 -0.32 -13.56
C THR A 144 -7.08 -0.65 -12.18
N VAL A 145 -7.58 -0.02 -11.12
CA VAL A 145 -7.12 -0.29 -9.74
C VAL A 145 -7.50 -1.71 -9.29
N VAL A 146 -8.76 -2.13 -9.52
CA VAL A 146 -9.22 -3.48 -9.11
C VAL A 146 -8.48 -4.57 -9.89
N ALA A 147 -8.25 -4.40 -11.19
CA ALA A 147 -7.44 -5.34 -11.98
C ALA A 147 -6.00 -5.44 -11.46
N ALA A 148 -5.35 -4.32 -11.18
CA ALA A 148 -4.01 -4.30 -10.58
C ALA A 148 -3.95 -5.05 -9.23
N ASN A 149 -4.95 -4.83 -8.37
CA ASN A 149 -4.99 -5.48 -7.05
C ASN A 149 -5.29 -6.98 -7.14
N ILE A 150 -6.14 -7.42 -8.07
CA ILE A 150 -6.37 -8.86 -8.34
C ILE A 150 -5.11 -9.52 -8.90
N ILE A 151 -4.39 -8.85 -9.81
CA ILE A 151 -3.11 -9.34 -10.34
C ILE A 151 -2.05 -9.45 -9.23
N LEU A 152 -1.95 -8.46 -8.35
CA LEU A 152 -0.99 -8.46 -7.24
C LEU A 152 -1.35 -9.46 -6.13
N LEU A 153 -2.64 -9.78 -5.93
CA LEU A 153 -3.08 -10.75 -4.93
C LEU A 153 -2.39 -12.11 -5.09
N VAL A 154 -2.04 -12.50 -6.33
CA VAL A 154 -1.33 -13.75 -6.62
C VAL A 154 0.08 -13.77 -6.02
N PRO A 155 1.05 -12.92 -6.40
CA PRO A 155 2.37 -12.89 -5.76
C PRO A 155 2.31 -12.51 -4.27
N LEU A 156 1.33 -11.71 -3.83
CA LEU A 156 1.08 -11.39 -2.42
C LEU A 156 0.82 -12.67 -1.59
N VAL A 157 -0.18 -13.48 -1.97
CA VAL A 157 -0.53 -14.73 -1.27
C VAL A 157 0.59 -15.76 -1.33
N LEU A 158 1.25 -15.88 -2.49
CA LEU A 158 2.38 -16.80 -2.68
C LEU A 158 3.59 -16.40 -1.81
N THR A 159 3.88 -15.11 -1.68
CA THR A 159 4.97 -14.62 -0.80
C THR A 159 4.58 -14.74 0.67
N GLY A 160 3.29 -14.61 1.01
CA GLY A 160 2.78 -14.81 2.38
C GLY A 160 2.88 -16.23 2.90
N HIS A 161 2.88 -17.24 2.02
CA HIS A 161 2.91 -18.65 2.39
C HIS A 161 4.13 -19.07 3.25
N PRO A 162 5.41 -18.82 2.88
CA PRO A 162 6.55 -19.15 3.73
C PRO A 162 6.49 -18.47 5.10
N GLY A 163 5.98 -17.23 5.17
CA GLY A 163 5.76 -16.51 6.44
C GLY A 163 4.89 -17.32 7.39
N THR A 164 3.68 -17.72 6.96
CA THR A 164 2.78 -18.53 7.81
C THR A 164 3.26 -19.96 8.06
N ARG A 165 3.93 -20.60 7.08
CA ARG A 165 4.44 -21.98 7.25
C ARG A 165 5.53 -22.01 8.33
N TYR A 166 6.49 -21.10 8.22
CA TYR A 166 7.74 -21.17 8.97
C TYR A 166 7.87 -20.12 10.10
N GLY A 167 6.97 -19.14 10.17
CA GLY A 167 7.04 -18.04 11.14
C GLY A 167 8.13 -17.00 10.82
N ILE A 168 8.71 -17.02 9.62
CA ILE A 168 9.87 -16.19 9.25
C ILE A 168 9.47 -14.84 8.63
N SER A 169 10.28 -13.82 8.88
CA SER A 169 10.16 -12.49 8.27
C SER A 169 10.74 -12.44 6.84
N PHE A 170 10.42 -11.39 6.09
CA PHE A 170 10.92 -11.18 4.73
C PHE A 170 12.45 -11.12 4.64
N PRO A 171 13.18 -10.46 5.55
CA PRO A 171 14.64 -10.49 5.54
C PRO A 171 15.24 -11.87 5.78
N VAL A 172 14.53 -12.77 6.45
CA VAL A 172 14.94 -14.18 6.62
C VAL A 172 14.59 -14.99 5.38
N LEU A 173 13.40 -14.81 4.78
CA LEU A 173 13.04 -15.45 3.51
C LEU A 173 14.04 -15.11 2.40
N ALA A 174 14.46 -13.85 2.30
CA ALA A 174 15.46 -13.42 1.31
C ALA A 174 16.83 -14.13 1.43
N ARG A 175 17.13 -14.75 2.58
CA ARG A 175 18.34 -15.56 2.77
C ARG A 175 18.32 -16.85 1.96
N SER A 176 17.15 -17.44 1.66
CA SER A 176 17.11 -18.63 0.81
C SER A 176 17.59 -18.30 -0.60
N SER A 177 17.01 -17.27 -1.23
CA SER A 177 17.24 -17.00 -2.65
C SER A 177 18.52 -16.23 -2.91
N PHE A 178 18.84 -15.22 -2.10
CA PHE A 178 20.00 -14.35 -2.30
C PHE A 178 21.25 -14.81 -1.52
N GLY A 179 21.09 -15.77 -0.60
CA GLY A 179 22.12 -16.20 0.34
C GLY A 179 22.18 -15.33 1.60
N ILE A 180 22.80 -15.86 2.66
CA ILE A 180 22.77 -15.24 4.01
C ILE A 180 23.19 -13.76 4.02
N ARG A 181 24.27 -13.41 3.30
CA ARG A 181 24.77 -12.02 3.17
C ARG A 181 24.14 -11.30 1.98
N GLY A 182 23.83 -12.02 0.91
CA GLY A 182 23.16 -11.43 -0.26
C GLY A 182 21.77 -10.88 0.05
N ALA A 183 21.07 -11.45 1.04
CA ALA A 183 19.76 -10.99 1.54
C ALA A 183 19.72 -9.51 1.97
N HIS A 184 20.86 -8.91 2.34
CA HIS A 184 20.94 -7.48 2.64
C HIS A 184 20.57 -6.62 1.42
N ILE A 185 20.85 -7.07 0.18
CA ILE A 185 20.57 -6.30 -1.04
C ILE A 185 19.05 -6.11 -1.30
N PRO A 186 18.22 -7.17 -1.44
CA PRO A 186 16.78 -7.00 -1.66
C PRO A 186 16.08 -6.34 -0.46
N THR A 187 16.56 -6.57 0.76
CA THR A 187 15.98 -5.95 1.96
C THR A 187 16.29 -4.45 2.03
N LEU A 188 17.51 -4.01 1.68
CA LEU A 188 17.84 -2.59 1.56
C LEU A 188 17.14 -1.91 0.37
N LEU A 189 16.91 -2.60 -0.75
CA LEU A 189 16.11 -2.07 -1.86
C LEU A 189 14.63 -1.86 -1.44
N ARG A 190 14.02 -2.83 -0.74
CA ARG A 190 12.68 -2.67 -0.15
C ARG A 190 12.64 -1.57 0.92
N ALA A 191 13.71 -1.42 1.71
CA ALA A 191 13.84 -0.37 2.71
C ALA A 191 13.90 1.02 2.07
N LEU A 192 14.71 1.18 1.02
CA LEU A 192 14.89 2.41 0.27
C LEU A 192 13.56 2.97 -0.25
N VAL A 193 12.72 2.12 -0.84
CA VAL A 193 11.36 2.51 -1.28
C VAL A 193 10.45 2.86 -0.09
N GLY A 194 10.60 2.17 1.05
CA GLY A 194 9.91 2.52 2.30
C GLY A 194 10.28 3.92 2.81
N CYS A 195 11.55 4.30 2.75
CA CYS A 195 12.00 5.65 3.12
C CYS A 195 11.38 6.74 2.22
N GLY A 196 11.28 6.50 0.91
CA GLY A 196 10.64 7.45 -0.01
C GLY A 196 9.14 7.59 0.22
N TRP A 197 8.45 6.46 0.47
CA TRP A 197 7.05 6.49 0.91
C TRP A 197 6.87 7.19 2.26
N TYR A 198 7.82 7.06 3.18
CA TYR A 198 7.81 7.80 4.44
C TYR A 198 7.86 9.30 4.20
N GLY A 199 8.76 9.78 3.32
CA GLY A 199 8.80 11.17 2.91
C GLY A 199 7.45 11.65 2.32
N ILE A 200 6.85 10.87 1.43
CA ILE A 200 5.57 11.20 0.76
C ILE A 200 4.43 11.37 1.77
N GLU A 201 4.30 10.45 2.71
CA GLU A 201 3.30 10.55 3.78
C GLU A 201 3.58 11.73 4.72
N THR A 202 4.82 11.92 5.17
CA THR A 202 5.18 13.09 6.00
C THR A 202 4.94 14.42 5.25
N TRP A 203 5.11 14.46 3.92
CA TRP A 203 4.76 15.63 3.10
C TRP A 203 3.27 15.94 3.11
N ILE A 204 2.43 14.93 2.90
CA ILE A 204 0.96 15.01 3.01
C ILE A 204 0.55 15.58 4.39
N GLY A 205 1.16 15.13 5.47
CA GLY A 205 0.96 15.70 6.81
C GLY A 205 1.41 17.16 6.93
N GLY A 206 2.51 17.53 6.27
CA GLY A 206 2.97 18.90 6.12
C GLY A 206 1.99 19.80 5.36
N GLU A 207 1.42 19.34 4.25
CA GLU A 207 0.39 20.07 3.49
C GLU A 207 -0.85 20.33 4.36
N ALA A 208 -1.24 19.39 5.22
CA ALA A 208 -2.34 19.59 6.17
C ALA A 208 -2.04 20.64 7.26
N ILE A 209 -0.79 20.78 7.73
CA ILE A 209 -0.39 21.90 8.59
C ILE A 209 -0.38 23.22 7.79
N PHE A 210 0.09 23.21 6.54
CA PHE A 210 0.09 24.39 5.68
C PHE A 210 -1.33 24.91 5.44
N LEU A 211 -2.33 24.03 5.28
CA LEU A 211 -3.75 24.41 5.18
C LEU A 211 -4.25 25.23 6.38
N LEU A 212 -3.77 25.01 7.60
CA LEU A 212 -4.16 25.82 8.77
C LEU A 212 -3.66 27.27 8.71
N LEU A 213 -2.55 27.54 8.02
CA LEU A 213 -1.85 28.80 8.20
C LEU A 213 -2.74 30.00 7.79
N PRO A 214 -2.76 31.08 8.59
CA PRO A 214 -3.43 32.32 8.22
C PRO A 214 -3.02 32.83 6.84
N LYS A 215 -3.95 33.48 6.12
CA LYS A 215 -3.72 34.01 4.77
C LYS A 215 -2.46 34.88 4.69
N PHE A 216 -2.20 35.74 5.67
CA PHE A 216 -1.02 36.60 5.67
C PHE A 216 0.32 35.86 5.71
N LEU A 217 0.37 34.62 6.25
CA LEU A 217 1.56 33.77 6.14
C LEU A 217 1.64 33.13 4.76
N LYS A 218 0.52 32.61 4.23
CA LYS A 218 0.43 32.02 2.89
C LYS A 218 0.73 33.02 1.78
N GLU A 219 0.43 34.29 1.97
CA GLU A 219 0.69 35.39 1.03
C GLU A 219 2.09 36.04 1.26
N SER A 220 2.87 35.56 2.24
CA SER A 220 4.22 36.06 2.52
C SER A 220 5.26 35.58 1.50
N THR A 221 6.43 36.23 1.48
CA THR A 221 7.58 35.81 0.67
C THR A 221 8.09 34.40 1.03
N LEU A 222 7.79 33.88 2.22
CA LEU A 222 8.16 32.51 2.63
C LEU A 222 7.33 31.44 1.90
N SER A 223 6.24 31.79 1.22
CA SER A 223 5.47 30.89 0.36
C SER A 223 5.96 30.87 -1.09
N GLN A 224 6.97 31.68 -1.45
CA GLN A 224 7.53 31.65 -2.80
C GLN A 224 8.43 30.43 -2.97
N VAL A 225 8.25 29.69 -4.07
CA VAL A 225 9.01 28.47 -4.36
C VAL A 225 10.47 28.81 -4.62
N LEU A 226 11.38 28.27 -3.81
CA LEU A 226 12.82 28.40 -4.04
C LEU A 226 13.28 27.35 -5.07
N PRO A 227 13.87 27.73 -6.22
CA PRO A 227 14.20 26.78 -7.29
C PRO A 227 15.15 25.65 -6.88
N TRP A 228 16.09 25.93 -5.96
CA TRP A 228 17.03 24.92 -5.46
C TRP A 228 16.35 23.89 -4.54
N LEU A 229 15.39 24.33 -3.71
CA LEU A 229 14.63 23.48 -2.80
C LEU A 229 13.57 22.67 -3.58
N GLY A 230 12.83 23.34 -4.46
CA GLY A 230 11.74 22.77 -5.27
C GLY A 230 10.34 22.93 -4.64
N THR A 231 10.24 23.62 -3.51
CA THR A 231 9.02 24.00 -2.76
C THR A 231 9.28 25.34 -2.06
N SER A 232 8.31 25.92 -1.38
CA SER A 232 8.49 27.12 -0.56
C SER A 232 9.10 26.82 0.81
N PRO A 233 9.83 27.77 1.43
CA PRO A 233 10.27 27.69 2.82
C PRO A 233 9.15 27.38 3.82
N LEU A 234 7.95 27.90 3.60
CA LEU A 234 6.82 27.76 4.52
C LEU A 234 6.20 26.35 4.47
N GLU A 235 5.98 25.81 3.27
CA GLU A 235 5.55 24.41 3.10
C GLU A 235 6.60 23.44 3.67
N PHE A 236 7.88 23.70 3.41
CA PHE A 236 8.98 22.90 3.97
C PHE A 236 9.05 22.98 5.50
N ALA A 237 8.79 24.15 6.11
CA ALA A 237 8.71 24.30 7.56
C ALA A 237 7.51 23.52 8.14
N CYS A 238 6.36 23.49 7.45
CA CYS A 238 5.22 22.66 7.83
C CYS A 238 5.54 21.16 7.75
N PHE A 239 6.22 20.72 6.68
CA PHE A 239 6.75 19.36 6.54
C PHE A 239 7.70 18.96 7.67
N ILE A 240 8.69 19.79 8.01
CA ILE A 240 9.61 19.52 9.13
C ILE A 240 8.89 19.52 10.48
N THR A 241 7.87 20.36 10.66
CA THR A 241 7.02 20.36 11.86
C THR A 241 6.25 19.06 11.99
N PHE A 242 5.65 18.57 10.90
CA PHE A 242 4.95 17.28 10.88
C PHE A 242 5.91 16.10 11.08
N TRP A 243 7.10 16.14 10.45
CA TRP A 243 8.17 15.16 10.60
C TRP A 243 8.60 15.01 12.07
N LEU A 244 8.81 16.12 12.77
CA LEU A 244 9.12 16.12 14.20
C LEU A 244 7.99 15.49 15.02
N ALA A 245 6.74 15.88 14.77
CA ALA A 245 5.57 15.33 15.47
C ALA A 245 5.46 13.80 15.26
N GLN A 246 5.53 13.34 14.02
CA GLN A 246 5.48 11.93 13.63
C GLN A 246 6.63 11.11 14.25
N LEU A 247 7.85 11.66 14.28
CA LEU A 247 9.01 11.04 14.91
C LEU A 247 8.83 10.84 16.42
N THR A 248 8.20 11.79 17.15
CA THR A 248 7.95 11.60 18.60
C THR A 248 6.99 10.44 18.90
N ILE A 249 6.04 10.16 17.99
CA ILE A 249 5.10 9.03 18.12
C ILE A 249 5.85 7.73 17.85
N VAL A 250 6.62 7.66 16.77
CA VAL A 250 7.42 6.48 16.40
C VAL A 250 8.44 6.13 17.49
N TRP A 251 9.04 7.13 18.16
CA TRP A 251 9.98 6.92 19.25
C TRP A 251 9.37 6.19 20.47
N LYS A 252 8.06 6.34 20.71
CA LYS A 252 7.36 5.59 21.77
C LYS A 252 7.31 4.08 21.48
N GLY A 253 7.35 3.68 20.22
CA GLY A 253 7.42 2.28 19.77
C GLY A 253 6.05 1.61 19.60
N MET A 254 6.08 0.32 19.22
CA MET A 254 4.93 -0.42 18.66
C MET A 254 3.65 -0.41 19.52
N GLU A 255 3.75 -0.32 20.84
CA GLU A 255 2.55 -0.31 21.69
C GLU A 255 1.71 0.96 21.52
N GLY A 256 2.36 2.13 21.41
CA GLY A 256 1.66 3.39 21.13
C GLY A 256 1.02 3.42 19.75
N ILE A 257 1.59 2.66 18.81
CA ILE A 257 1.14 2.54 17.42
C ILE A 257 -0.13 1.69 17.36
N ARG A 258 -0.11 0.49 17.96
CA ARG A 258 -1.29 -0.39 18.08
C ARG A 258 -2.49 0.29 18.74
N VAL A 259 -2.23 1.09 19.78
CA VAL A 259 -3.28 1.89 20.44
C VAL A 259 -3.85 2.95 19.49
N LEU A 260 -3.02 3.65 18.72
CA LEU A 260 -3.48 4.67 17.77
C LEU A 260 -4.32 4.06 16.64
N GLU A 261 -3.86 2.98 16.02
CA GLU A 261 -4.54 2.27 14.92
C GLU A 261 -5.97 1.88 15.29
N LYS A 262 -6.17 1.33 16.50
CA LYS A 262 -7.47 0.90 17.02
C LYS A 262 -8.54 1.98 17.01
N TYR A 263 -8.17 3.24 17.31
CA TYR A 263 -9.09 4.38 17.28
C TYR A 263 -9.16 5.05 15.90
N SER A 264 -8.13 4.88 15.07
CA SER A 264 -8.00 5.57 13.79
C SER A 264 -8.96 5.04 12.72
N ALA A 265 -9.01 3.72 12.51
CA ALA A 265 -9.82 3.16 11.43
C ALA A 265 -11.31 3.58 11.46
N PRO A 266 -12.03 3.58 12.62
CA PRO A 266 -13.39 4.12 12.69
C PRO A 266 -13.49 5.61 12.34
N ILE A 267 -12.56 6.43 12.82
CA ILE A 267 -12.54 7.89 12.55
C ILE A 267 -12.35 8.15 11.06
N LEU A 268 -11.40 7.44 10.42
CA LEU A 268 -11.09 7.62 9.00
C LEU A 268 -12.24 7.15 8.09
N ILE A 269 -12.93 6.06 8.45
CA ILE A 269 -14.14 5.60 7.75
C ILE A 269 -15.25 6.65 7.87
N ILE A 270 -15.46 7.25 9.05
CA ILE A 270 -16.46 8.32 9.26
C ILE A 270 -16.11 9.54 8.40
N LEU A 271 -14.87 10.04 8.46
CA LEU A 271 -14.45 11.23 7.71
C LEU A 271 -14.53 11.01 6.19
N THR A 272 -14.14 9.82 5.71
CA THR A 272 -14.28 9.41 4.30
C THR A 272 -15.76 9.39 3.87
N SER A 273 -16.64 8.87 4.73
CA SER A 273 -18.08 8.84 4.48
C SER A 273 -18.68 10.25 4.46
N CYS A 274 -18.28 11.12 5.37
CA CYS A 274 -18.69 12.53 5.38
C CYS A 274 -18.25 13.27 4.11
N LEU A 275 -17.03 13.02 3.62
CA LEU A 275 -16.54 13.62 2.37
C LEU A 275 -17.33 13.11 1.14
N LEU A 276 -17.68 11.82 1.09
CA LEU A 276 -18.54 11.26 0.03
C LEU A 276 -19.96 11.84 0.08
N ILE A 277 -20.55 11.97 1.27
CA ILE A 277 -21.88 12.57 1.45
C ILE A 277 -21.86 14.04 1.05
N TRP A 278 -20.83 14.80 1.45
CA TRP A 278 -20.62 16.18 1.01
C TRP A 278 -20.56 16.28 -0.51
N ALA A 279 -19.77 15.41 -1.17
CA ALA A 279 -19.62 15.39 -2.62
C ALA A 279 -20.93 15.05 -3.34
N TYR A 280 -21.66 14.03 -2.84
CA TYR A 280 -22.96 13.63 -3.36
C TYR A 280 -23.97 14.77 -3.29
N VAL A 281 -24.07 15.46 -2.14
CA VAL A 281 -25.03 16.57 -1.95
C VAL A 281 -24.68 17.76 -2.84
N ASN A 282 -23.42 18.20 -2.84
CA ASN A 282 -23.01 19.41 -3.56
C ASN A 282 -22.96 19.22 -5.09
N ALA A 283 -22.75 17.99 -5.59
CA ALA A 283 -22.84 17.69 -7.01
C ALA A 283 -24.28 17.44 -7.50
N GLY A 284 -25.29 17.38 -6.63
CA GLY A 284 -26.67 17.07 -7.02
C GLY A 284 -26.98 15.58 -7.20
N GLY A 285 -26.16 14.70 -6.62
CA GLY A 285 -26.35 13.24 -6.60
C GLY A 285 -25.43 12.47 -7.56
N PHE A 286 -25.47 11.13 -7.47
CA PHE A 286 -24.55 10.23 -8.20
C PHE A 286 -24.53 10.43 -9.71
N ALA A 287 -25.68 10.71 -10.35
CA ALA A 287 -25.76 10.89 -11.80
C ALA A 287 -24.91 12.06 -12.31
N TYR A 288 -24.91 13.19 -11.58
CA TYR A 288 -24.08 14.35 -11.89
C TYR A 288 -22.64 14.15 -11.40
N MET A 289 -22.46 13.65 -10.17
CA MET A 289 -21.12 13.37 -9.60
C MET A 289 -20.28 12.43 -10.48
N LEU A 290 -20.90 11.46 -11.13
CA LEU A 290 -20.24 10.47 -12.00
C LEU A 290 -20.40 10.76 -13.51
N SER A 291 -20.87 11.96 -13.87
CA SER A 291 -21.08 12.39 -15.26
C SER A 291 -19.80 12.60 -16.07
N LEU A 292 -18.64 12.70 -15.39
CA LEU A 292 -17.35 12.95 -16.03
C LEU A 292 -16.93 11.77 -16.92
N SER A 293 -17.18 11.93 -18.22
CA SER A 293 -16.79 11.01 -19.27
C SER A 293 -15.28 11.00 -19.51
N SER A 294 -14.77 9.94 -20.14
CA SER A 294 -13.35 9.80 -20.45
C SER A 294 -12.89 10.94 -21.37
N ARG A 295 -11.73 11.52 -21.06
CA ARG A 295 -11.07 12.56 -21.87
C ARG A 295 -10.06 11.97 -22.87
N LEU A 296 -10.04 10.65 -23.02
CA LEU A 296 -9.05 9.88 -23.76
C LEU A 296 -9.71 9.21 -24.97
N SER A 297 -9.08 9.29 -26.14
CA SER A 297 -9.37 8.38 -27.25
C SER A 297 -8.92 6.95 -26.92
N SER A 298 -9.41 5.94 -27.66
CA SER A 298 -9.11 4.54 -27.39
C SER A 298 -7.60 4.21 -27.37
N SER A 299 -6.80 4.84 -28.24
CA SER A 299 -5.35 4.66 -28.27
C SER A 299 -4.64 5.35 -27.11
N GLN A 300 -5.06 6.56 -26.74
CA GLN A 300 -4.58 7.26 -25.54
C GLN A 300 -4.93 6.49 -24.26
N PHE A 301 -6.13 5.90 -24.18
CA PHE A 301 -6.53 5.06 -23.06
C PHE A 301 -5.58 3.87 -22.88
N TRP A 302 -5.30 3.08 -23.93
CA TRP A 302 -4.38 1.95 -23.81
C TRP A 302 -2.94 2.38 -23.47
N SER A 303 -2.47 3.48 -24.06
CA SER A 303 -1.15 4.07 -23.76
C SER A 303 -1.01 4.50 -22.29
N LEU A 304 -2.12 4.94 -21.68
CA LEU A 304 -2.21 5.34 -20.28
C LEU A 304 -2.48 4.15 -19.35
N PHE A 305 -3.22 3.14 -19.81
CA PHE A 305 -3.67 1.98 -19.02
C PHE A 305 -2.50 1.14 -18.53
N PHE A 306 -1.59 0.71 -19.41
CA PHE A 306 -0.45 -0.15 -19.01
C PHE A 306 0.45 0.47 -17.93
N PRO A 307 0.97 1.71 -18.06
CA PRO A 307 1.77 2.32 -17.00
C PRO A 307 0.95 2.62 -15.74
N SER A 308 -0.36 2.91 -15.86
CA SER A 308 -1.26 3.07 -14.71
C SER A 308 -1.50 1.76 -13.97
N LEU A 309 -1.64 0.65 -14.69
CA LEU A 309 -1.78 -0.70 -14.13
C LEU A 309 -0.48 -1.10 -13.40
N THR A 310 0.67 -0.92 -14.04
CA THR A 310 2.00 -1.10 -13.43
C THR A 310 2.15 -0.26 -12.16
N ALA A 311 1.77 1.02 -12.18
CA ALA A 311 1.81 1.90 -11.01
C ALA A 311 0.93 1.42 -9.86
N ASN A 312 -0.30 0.98 -10.15
CA ASN A 312 -1.24 0.47 -9.13
C ASN A 312 -0.78 -0.85 -8.51
N ILE A 313 -0.16 -1.75 -9.29
CA ILE A 313 0.50 -2.96 -8.77
C ILE A 313 1.68 -2.56 -7.87
N SER A 314 2.47 -1.59 -8.30
CA SER A 314 3.69 -1.15 -7.61
C SER A 314 3.41 -0.50 -6.27
N PHE A 315 2.33 0.28 -6.17
CA PHE A 315 1.84 0.92 -4.95
C PHE A 315 1.79 -0.05 -3.75
N TRP A 316 1.28 -1.26 -3.97
CA TRP A 316 1.20 -2.32 -2.97
C TRP A 316 2.30 -3.38 -3.07
N ALA A 317 3.10 -3.40 -4.14
CA ALA A 317 4.19 -4.36 -4.32
C ALA A 317 5.24 -4.31 -3.20
N THR A 318 5.44 -3.15 -2.59
CA THR A 318 6.25 -2.96 -1.37
C THR A 318 5.81 -3.94 -0.28
N LEU A 319 4.53 -3.95 0.07
CA LEU A 319 3.96 -4.86 1.05
C LEU A 319 3.87 -6.30 0.52
N ALA A 320 3.56 -6.51 -0.76
CA ALA A 320 3.50 -7.87 -1.33
C ALA A 320 4.84 -8.63 -1.20
N LEU A 321 5.97 -7.94 -1.27
CA LEU A 321 7.28 -8.52 -0.97
C LEU A 321 7.46 -8.80 0.54
N ASN A 322 7.19 -7.82 1.41
CA ASN A 322 7.46 -7.95 2.84
C ASN A 322 6.29 -8.52 3.68
N ILE A 323 5.24 -9.03 3.04
CA ILE A 323 4.07 -9.61 3.69
C ILE A 323 4.40 -10.78 4.67
N PRO A 324 5.51 -11.56 4.56
CA PRO A 324 5.94 -12.49 5.61
C PRO A 324 6.11 -11.83 6.98
N ASP A 325 6.45 -10.54 7.05
CA ASP A 325 6.55 -9.79 8.31
C ASP A 325 5.21 -9.75 9.07
N PHE A 326 4.07 -9.91 8.37
CA PHE A 326 2.73 -9.98 8.94
C PHE A 326 2.17 -11.41 8.96
N THR A 327 2.31 -12.18 7.87
CA THR A 327 1.73 -13.54 7.77
C THR A 327 2.41 -14.56 8.68
N ARG A 328 3.61 -14.27 9.19
CA ARG A 328 4.24 -15.02 10.29
C ARG A 328 3.39 -15.09 11.57
N TYR A 329 2.48 -14.14 11.79
CA TYR A 329 1.54 -14.12 12.92
C TYR A 329 0.18 -14.76 12.60
N ALA A 330 -0.02 -15.29 11.39
CA ALA A 330 -1.26 -15.97 11.02
C ALA A 330 -1.36 -17.39 11.61
N LYS A 331 -2.58 -17.78 12.00
CA LYS A 331 -2.91 -19.11 12.56
C LYS A 331 -2.77 -20.22 11.51
N THR A 332 -3.35 -20.04 10.33
CA THR A 332 -3.32 -21.05 9.24
C THR A 332 -3.05 -20.44 7.87
N GLN A 333 -2.68 -21.28 6.89
CA GLN A 333 -2.58 -20.84 5.48
C GLN A 333 -3.93 -20.36 4.94
N THR A 334 -5.04 -20.97 5.36
CA THR A 334 -6.39 -20.52 4.99
C THR A 334 -6.66 -19.11 5.51
N ASP A 335 -6.24 -18.81 6.75
CA ASP A 335 -6.37 -17.48 7.33
C ASP A 335 -5.60 -16.41 6.53
N GLN A 336 -4.35 -16.68 6.15
CA GLN A 336 -3.59 -15.70 5.35
C GLN A 336 -4.19 -15.52 3.95
N ILE A 337 -4.56 -16.61 3.25
CA ILE A 337 -5.16 -16.56 1.91
C ILE A 337 -6.45 -15.73 1.90
N ILE A 338 -7.39 -16.02 2.81
CA ILE A 338 -8.66 -15.29 2.92
C ILE A 338 -8.43 -13.85 3.37
N GLY A 339 -7.49 -13.62 4.30
CA GLY A 339 -7.13 -12.29 4.77
C GLY A 339 -6.56 -11.37 3.67
N GLN A 340 -5.65 -11.89 2.84
CA GLN A 340 -5.09 -11.12 1.71
C GLN A 340 -6.16 -10.77 0.66
N ALA A 341 -7.19 -11.60 0.48
CA ALA A 341 -8.31 -11.30 -0.42
C ALA A 341 -9.12 -10.06 0.01
N GLY A 342 -8.92 -9.54 1.22
CA GLY A 342 -9.41 -8.22 1.64
C GLY A 342 -8.85 -7.06 0.81
N LEU A 343 -7.62 -7.16 0.27
CA LEU A 343 -6.97 -6.06 -0.46
C LEU A 343 -7.80 -5.58 -1.66
N PRO A 344 -8.15 -6.40 -2.68
CA PRO A 344 -8.92 -5.89 -3.82
C PRO A 344 -10.31 -5.36 -3.45
N ILE A 345 -10.92 -5.93 -2.40
CA ILE A 345 -12.26 -5.55 -1.93
C ILE A 345 -12.23 -4.15 -1.29
N PHE A 346 -11.38 -3.96 -0.28
CA PHE A 346 -11.29 -2.68 0.42
C PHE A 346 -10.64 -1.60 -0.46
N MET A 347 -9.61 -1.95 -1.24
CA MET A 347 -8.99 -1.02 -2.19
C MET A 347 -9.98 -0.58 -3.26
N GLY A 348 -10.77 -1.50 -3.83
CA GLY A 348 -11.82 -1.15 -4.79
C GLY A 348 -12.88 -0.21 -4.20
N ALA A 349 -13.35 -0.50 -2.98
CA ALA A 349 -14.34 0.33 -2.27
C ALA A 349 -13.82 1.73 -1.94
N PHE A 350 -12.59 1.86 -1.41
CA PHE A 350 -12.00 3.17 -1.10
C PHE A 350 -11.62 3.95 -2.37
N THR A 351 -11.14 3.26 -3.41
CA THR A 351 -10.88 3.83 -4.73
C THR A 351 -12.16 4.41 -5.33
N PHE A 352 -13.31 3.74 -5.21
CA PHE A 352 -14.60 4.31 -5.64
C PHE A 352 -14.86 5.67 -4.98
N VAL A 353 -14.60 5.82 -3.68
CA VAL A 353 -14.76 7.12 -2.98
C VAL A 353 -13.81 8.16 -3.55
N GLY A 354 -12.52 7.83 -3.70
CA GLY A 354 -11.52 8.74 -4.28
C GLY A 354 -11.91 9.23 -5.68
N LEU A 355 -12.33 8.31 -6.56
CA LEU A 355 -12.80 8.60 -7.91
C LEU A 355 -14.09 9.44 -7.91
N ALA A 356 -15.10 9.04 -7.15
CA ALA A 356 -16.41 9.69 -7.11
C ALA A 356 -16.30 11.14 -6.61
N VAL A 357 -15.56 11.35 -5.52
CA VAL A 357 -15.31 12.69 -4.99
C VAL A 357 -14.43 13.49 -5.96
N THR A 358 -13.39 12.91 -6.56
CA THR A 358 -12.58 13.60 -7.58
C THR A 358 -13.42 14.05 -8.78
N CYS A 359 -14.33 13.21 -9.28
CA CYS A 359 -15.27 13.59 -10.36
C CYS A 359 -16.24 14.69 -9.91
N SER A 360 -16.70 14.68 -8.65
CA SER A 360 -17.57 15.73 -8.10
C SER A 360 -16.91 17.12 -8.17
N THR A 361 -15.59 17.21 -7.96
CA THR A 361 -14.86 18.49 -8.00
C THR A 361 -15.01 19.21 -9.34
N LYS A 362 -15.09 18.47 -10.46
CA LYS A 362 -15.31 19.04 -11.81
C LYS A 362 -16.70 19.65 -11.98
N VAL A 363 -17.69 19.15 -11.24
CA VAL A 363 -19.07 19.69 -11.21
C VAL A 363 -19.15 20.89 -10.27
N ILE A 364 -18.55 20.79 -9.07
CA ILE A 364 -18.68 21.77 -7.99
C ILE A 364 -17.78 23.01 -8.22
N PHE A 365 -16.54 22.81 -8.65
CA PHE A 365 -15.51 23.86 -8.81
C PHE A 365 -15.10 24.10 -10.26
N GLY A 366 -15.72 23.41 -11.23
CA GLY A 366 -15.37 23.53 -12.65
C GLY A 366 -14.02 22.94 -13.07
N ARG A 367 -13.23 22.39 -12.13
CA ARG A 367 -11.91 21.76 -12.36
C ARG A 367 -11.78 20.43 -11.60
N VAL A 368 -10.99 19.50 -12.13
CA VAL A 368 -10.63 18.27 -11.42
C VAL A 368 -9.60 18.60 -10.34
N ILE A 369 -9.77 18.08 -9.13
CA ILE A 369 -8.83 18.19 -8.01
C ILE A 369 -8.55 16.78 -7.49
N SER A 370 -7.39 16.22 -7.82
CA SER A 370 -6.99 14.86 -7.44
C SER A 370 -6.41 14.76 -6.02
N ASN A 371 -5.80 15.82 -5.50
CA ASN A 371 -5.26 15.88 -4.14
C ASN A 371 -6.39 16.23 -3.14
N PRO A 372 -6.73 15.33 -2.18
CA PRO A 372 -7.83 15.56 -1.24
C PRO A 372 -7.54 16.69 -0.25
N ILE A 373 -6.26 17.02 -0.03
CA ILE A 373 -5.82 18.12 0.84
C ILE A 373 -6.15 19.45 0.16
N GLN A 374 -5.81 19.58 -1.14
CA GLN A 374 -6.20 20.75 -1.94
C GLN A 374 -7.73 20.90 -2.00
N LEU A 375 -8.46 19.80 -2.17
CA LEU A 375 -9.93 19.80 -2.10
C LEU A 375 -10.46 20.31 -0.75
N LEU A 376 -9.93 19.83 0.37
CA LEU A 376 -10.34 20.30 1.71
C LEU A 376 -10.02 21.79 1.94
N GLY A 377 -8.95 22.30 1.31
CA GLY A 377 -8.65 23.73 1.24
C GLY A 377 -9.68 24.55 0.45
N GLU A 378 -10.17 24.03 -0.68
CA GLU A 378 -11.16 24.68 -1.56
C GLU A 378 -12.58 24.63 -0.99
N ILE A 379 -12.95 23.55 -0.28
CA ILE A 379 -14.22 23.49 0.49
C ILE A 379 -14.23 24.58 1.57
N GLY A 380 -13.09 24.77 2.25
CA GLY A 380 -12.89 25.85 3.22
C GLY A 380 -13.79 25.75 4.46
N GLY A 381 -13.74 26.81 5.29
CA GLY A 381 -14.44 26.87 6.57
C GLY A 381 -13.66 26.22 7.72
N PHE A 382 -13.79 26.80 8.92
CA PHE A 382 -13.01 26.44 10.11
C PHE A 382 -13.16 24.97 10.51
N THR A 383 -14.39 24.44 10.49
CA THR A 383 -14.68 23.03 10.79
C THR A 383 -14.02 22.08 9.80
N THR A 384 -14.14 22.35 8.50
CA THR A 384 -13.50 21.55 7.44
C THR A 384 -11.99 21.54 7.58
N MET A 385 -11.39 22.70 7.87
CA MET A 385 -9.96 22.81 8.12
C MET A 385 -9.55 21.92 9.30
N ILE A 386 -10.19 22.06 10.48
CA ILE A 386 -9.90 21.22 11.66
C ILE A 386 -10.04 19.72 11.35
N LEU A 387 -11.13 19.32 10.69
CA LEU A 387 -11.35 17.91 10.31
C LEU A 387 -10.31 17.43 9.29
N ALA A 388 -9.78 18.30 8.42
CA ALA A 388 -8.69 17.98 7.51
C ALA A 388 -7.40 17.65 8.26
N ILE A 389 -6.92 18.49 9.21
CA ILE A 389 -5.68 18.15 9.94
C ILE A 389 -5.89 16.91 10.80
N VAL A 390 -7.01 16.81 11.53
CA VAL A 390 -7.26 15.64 12.39
C VAL A 390 -7.34 14.36 11.54
N GLY A 391 -8.07 14.37 10.43
CA GLY A 391 -8.19 13.23 9.53
C GLY A 391 -6.89 12.86 8.81
N ILE A 392 -6.26 13.82 8.14
CA ILE A 392 -5.03 13.61 7.37
C ILE A 392 -3.89 13.21 8.31
N SER A 393 -3.68 13.93 9.42
CA SER A 393 -2.62 13.57 10.37
C SER A 393 -2.82 12.18 10.93
N LEU A 394 -4.06 11.79 11.27
CA LEU A 394 -4.35 10.48 11.82
C LEU A 394 -4.08 9.37 10.80
N ALA A 395 -4.59 9.51 9.57
CA ALA A 395 -4.34 8.58 8.45
C ALA A 395 -2.84 8.44 8.16
N THR A 396 -2.17 9.57 7.90
CA THR A 396 -0.74 9.61 7.61
C THR A 396 0.11 9.08 8.77
N ILE A 397 -0.27 9.31 10.03
CA ILE A 397 0.48 8.72 11.16
C ILE A 397 0.28 7.20 11.22
N THR A 398 -0.94 6.66 11.02
CA THR A 398 -1.12 5.21 11.04
C THR A 398 -0.51 4.50 9.83
N THR A 399 -0.85 4.93 8.61
CA THR A 399 -0.43 4.27 7.37
C THR A 399 1.08 4.33 7.20
N ASN A 400 1.71 5.49 7.47
CA ASN A 400 3.15 5.65 7.32
C ASN A 400 3.94 4.74 8.27
N ILE A 401 3.49 4.63 9.52
CA ILE A 401 4.18 3.80 10.50
C ILE A 401 4.05 2.31 10.14
N ALA A 402 2.84 1.82 9.87
CA ALA A 402 2.61 0.41 9.55
C ALA A 402 3.29 -0.03 8.24
N ALA A 403 3.17 0.75 7.16
CA ALA A 403 3.63 0.35 5.83
C ALA A 403 5.12 0.66 5.57
N ASN A 404 5.61 1.80 6.09
CA ASN A 404 6.85 2.41 5.63
C ASN A 404 7.96 2.43 6.68
N VAL A 405 7.65 2.36 7.99
CA VAL A 405 8.68 2.28 9.04
C VAL A 405 9.13 0.85 9.32
N VAL A 406 8.20 -0.12 9.32
CA VAL A 406 8.47 -1.52 9.68
C VAL A 406 9.51 -2.19 8.77
N ALA A 407 9.30 -2.16 7.45
CA ALA A 407 10.20 -2.82 6.50
C ALA A 407 11.66 -2.28 6.53
N PRO A 408 11.91 -0.95 6.52
CA PRO A 408 13.26 -0.42 6.70
C PRO A 408 13.88 -0.75 8.06
N ALA A 409 13.10 -0.71 9.15
CA ALA A 409 13.60 -1.12 10.46
C ALA A 409 14.04 -2.58 10.46
N ASN A 410 13.21 -3.50 9.94
CA ASN A 410 13.52 -4.92 9.79
C ASN A 410 14.75 -5.17 8.90
N ALA A 411 14.92 -4.40 7.81
CA ALA A 411 16.07 -4.50 6.92
C ALA A 411 17.38 -4.05 7.59
N LEU A 412 17.35 -2.97 8.37
CA LEU A 412 18.51 -2.46 9.10
C LEU A 412 18.88 -3.36 10.29
N VAL A 413 17.88 -3.91 11.00
CA VAL A 413 18.08 -4.97 11.99
C VAL A 413 18.71 -6.19 11.35
N ASN A 414 18.24 -6.66 10.19
CA ASN A 414 18.87 -7.76 9.45
C ASN A 414 20.28 -7.45 8.95
N LEU A 415 20.61 -6.19 8.65
CA LEU A 415 21.95 -5.77 8.24
C LEU A 415 22.96 -5.85 9.40
N SER A 416 22.56 -5.48 10.62
CA SER A 416 23.43 -5.56 11.81
C SER A 416 22.61 -5.60 13.11
N PRO A 417 22.18 -6.79 13.58
CA PRO A 417 21.30 -6.92 14.75
C PRO A 417 21.86 -6.34 16.06
N SER A 418 23.18 -6.23 16.17
CA SER A 418 23.90 -5.62 17.30
C SER A 418 23.89 -4.10 17.31
N ASN A 419 23.68 -3.45 16.16
CA ASN A 419 23.82 -2.00 15.99
C ASN A 419 22.47 -1.29 15.79
N PHE A 420 21.52 -1.95 15.13
CA PHE A 420 20.19 -1.40 14.87
C PHE A 420 19.14 -2.02 15.79
N THR A 421 18.33 -1.14 16.38
CA THR A 421 17.05 -1.48 17.00
C THR A 421 15.94 -0.81 16.20
N PHE A 422 14.68 -1.22 16.37
CA PHE A 422 13.54 -0.61 15.69
C PHE A 422 13.56 0.93 15.74
N ARG A 423 13.85 1.53 16.92
CA ARG A 423 13.97 3.00 17.07
C ARG A 423 15.09 3.62 16.24
N ARG A 424 16.26 2.98 16.16
CA ARG A 424 17.39 3.45 15.34
C ARG A 424 17.09 3.33 13.84
N GLY A 425 16.48 2.20 13.44
CA GLY A 425 16.03 1.99 12.07
C GLY A 425 15.02 3.06 11.63
N ALA A 426 13.99 3.28 12.45
CA ALA A 426 12.96 4.28 12.21
C ALA A 426 13.49 5.73 12.10
N LEU A 427 14.47 6.11 12.94
CA LEU A 427 15.12 7.42 12.83
C LEU A 427 15.85 7.57 11.48
N LEU A 428 16.55 6.53 11.02
CA LEU A 428 17.21 6.55 9.71
C LEU A 428 16.20 6.59 8.55
N THR A 429 15.08 5.85 8.65
CA THR A 429 13.95 5.96 7.71
C THR A 429 13.45 7.39 7.60
N ALA A 430 13.23 8.04 8.74
CA ALA A 430 12.72 9.40 8.80
C ALA A 430 13.69 10.40 8.17
N LEU A 431 14.99 10.30 8.46
CA LEU A 431 16.02 11.16 7.85
C LEU A 431 16.15 10.93 6.34
N LEU A 432 16.12 9.68 5.88
CA LEU A 432 16.16 9.36 4.45
C LEU A 432 14.90 9.85 3.71
N GLY A 433 13.73 9.85 4.36
CA GLY A 433 12.49 10.40 3.79
C GLY A 433 12.57 11.90 3.44
N ILE A 434 13.43 12.68 4.12
CA ILE A 434 13.73 14.07 3.73
C ILE A 434 14.58 14.09 2.45
N ALA A 435 15.59 13.21 2.36
CA ALA A 435 16.51 13.12 1.22
C ALA A 435 15.82 12.71 -0.09
N PHE A 436 14.67 12.02 -0.02
CA PHE A 436 13.84 11.69 -1.18
C PHE A 436 13.12 12.88 -1.84
N GLN A 437 13.11 14.06 -1.21
CA GLN A 437 12.45 15.28 -1.71
C GLN A 437 11.00 15.05 -2.19
N PRO A 438 10.12 14.51 -1.33
CA PRO A 438 8.77 14.04 -1.68
C PRO A 438 7.89 15.09 -2.38
N TRP A 439 8.07 16.38 -2.09
CA TRP A 439 7.40 17.50 -2.77
C TRP A 439 7.64 17.52 -4.29
N ARG A 440 8.78 16.99 -4.77
CA ARG A 440 9.04 16.83 -6.22
C ARG A 440 8.28 15.65 -6.83
N LEU A 441 8.13 14.57 -6.07
CA LEU A 441 7.41 13.36 -6.50
C LEU A 441 5.90 13.60 -6.56
N LEU A 442 5.35 14.39 -5.64
CA LEU A 442 3.92 14.76 -5.58
C LEU A 442 3.56 15.99 -6.43
N LYS A 443 4.50 16.62 -7.13
CA LYS A 443 4.28 17.86 -7.90
C LYS A 443 3.21 17.72 -9.00
N SER A 444 2.95 16.51 -9.50
CA SER A 444 1.87 16.23 -10.45
C SER A 444 1.47 14.75 -10.41
N SER A 445 0.24 14.47 -10.86
CA SER A 445 -0.26 13.11 -11.06
C SER A 445 0.66 12.29 -11.98
N GLU A 446 1.31 12.90 -12.98
CA GLU A 446 2.29 12.22 -13.84
C GLU A 446 3.59 11.86 -13.08
N SER A 447 4.12 12.78 -12.26
CA SER A 447 5.30 12.53 -11.43
C SER A 447 5.05 11.38 -10.45
N PHE A 448 3.91 11.40 -9.78
CA PHE A 448 3.52 10.35 -8.83
C PHE A 448 3.35 8.99 -9.53
N VAL A 449 2.55 8.92 -10.60
CA VAL A 449 2.23 7.64 -11.26
C VAL A 449 3.41 7.13 -12.09
N TYR A 450 4.02 7.94 -12.94
CA TYR A 450 5.03 7.47 -13.92
C TYR A 450 6.49 7.69 -13.51
N THR A 451 6.81 8.56 -12.55
CA THR A 451 8.19 8.71 -12.05
C THR A 451 8.39 7.95 -10.74
N TRP A 452 7.49 8.08 -9.77
CA TRP A 452 7.60 7.36 -8.50
C TRP A 452 7.15 5.89 -8.63
N LEU A 453 5.84 5.64 -8.84
CA LEU A 453 5.28 4.28 -8.76
C LEU A 453 5.86 3.32 -9.81
N VAL A 454 5.89 3.71 -11.09
CA VAL A 454 6.53 2.88 -12.14
C VAL A 454 8.05 2.80 -11.94
N GLY A 455 8.70 3.87 -11.46
CA GLY A 455 10.16 3.93 -11.33
C GLY A 455 10.73 2.88 -10.37
N TYR A 456 10.21 2.78 -9.14
CA TYR A 456 10.71 1.76 -8.21
C TYR A 456 10.18 0.34 -8.50
N SER A 457 9.16 0.19 -9.35
CA SER A 457 8.65 -1.13 -9.78
C SER A 457 9.75 -1.99 -10.40
N ALA A 458 10.70 -1.34 -11.10
CA ALA A 458 11.91 -1.94 -11.66
C ALA A 458 12.78 -2.65 -10.62
N LEU A 459 12.84 -2.12 -9.39
CA LEU A 459 13.65 -2.65 -8.30
C LEU A 459 12.94 -3.78 -7.57
N LEU A 460 11.62 -3.68 -7.41
CA LEU A 460 10.83 -4.61 -6.60
C LEU A 460 10.35 -5.84 -7.40
N GLY A 461 10.07 -5.67 -8.70
CA GLY A 461 9.65 -6.76 -9.59
C GLY A 461 10.63 -7.93 -9.60
N PRO A 462 11.94 -7.72 -9.86
CA PRO A 462 12.94 -8.79 -9.85
C PRO A 462 13.03 -9.53 -8.53
N ILE A 463 12.92 -8.81 -7.40
CA ILE A 463 12.96 -9.41 -6.07
C ILE A 463 11.80 -10.39 -5.91
N GLY A 464 10.58 -10.00 -6.29
CA GLY A 464 9.41 -10.89 -6.25
C GLY A 464 9.55 -12.11 -7.17
N GLY A 465 10.02 -11.88 -8.41
CA GLY A 465 10.23 -12.95 -9.39
C GLY A 465 11.26 -13.98 -8.93
N ILE A 466 12.39 -13.52 -8.35
CA ILE A 466 13.44 -14.37 -7.81
C ILE A 466 12.94 -15.14 -6.58
N LEU A 467 12.35 -14.47 -5.58
CA LEU A 467 11.87 -15.11 -4.34
C LEU A 467 10.84 -16.21 -4.62
N LEU A 468 9.88 -15.96 -5.51
CA LEU A 468 8.83 -16.92 -5.82
C LEU A 468 9.35 -18.09 -6.68
N THR A 469 10.26 -17.82 -7.62
CA THR A 469 10.97 -18.87 -8.36
C THR A 469 11.78 -19.76 -7.41
N ASP A 470 12.54 -19.15 -6.51
CA ASP A 470 13.38 -19.84 -5.54
C ASP A 470 12.56 -20.72 -4.61
N TYR A 471 11.49 -20.18 -4.02
CA TYR A 471 10.68 -20.91 -3.07
C TYR A 471 9.82 -22.00 -3.72
N TYR A 472 9.14 -21.72 -4.84
CA TYR A 472 8.21 -22.69 -5.46
C TYR A 472 8.86 -23.64 -6.46
N LEU A 473 9.82 -23.18 -7.29
CA LEU A 473 10.38 -24.00 -8.38
C LEU A 473 11.70 -24.67 -8.01
N ILE A 474 12.60 -23.96 -7.32
CA ILE A 474 13.90 -24.52 -6.89
C ILE A 474 13.73 -25.34 -5.60
N HIS A 475 13.26 -24.71 -4.52
CA HIS A 475 13.13 -25.33 -3.19
C HIS A 475 11.81 -26.10 -2.99
N ARG A 476 10.86 -26.03 -3.92
CA ARG A 476 9.57 -26.77 -3.90
C ARG A 476 8.80 -26.63 -2.57
N THR A 477 8.76 -25.41 -2.05
CA THR A 477 8.20 -24.98 -0.77
C THR A 477 8.90 -25.49 0.50
N ASN A 478 10.00 -26.24 0.38
CA ASN A 478 10.74 -26.81 1.50
C ASN A 478 12.01 -26.01 1.80
N LEU A 479 12.09 -25.38 2.98
CA LEU A 479 13.26 -24.66 3.47
C LEU A 479 13.75 -25.27 4.80
N SER A 480 15.05 -25.54 4.89
CA SER A 480 15.75 -25.79 6.15
C SER A 480 15.75 -24.51 6.99
N ILE A 481 15.12 -24.52 8.17
CA ILE A 481 15.09 -23.36 9.06
C ILE A 481 16.44 -23.13 9.71
N LYS A 482 17.11 -24.22 10.13
CA LYS A 482 18.45 -24.21 10.72
C LYS A 482 19.47 -23.44 9.87
N ASP A 483 19.46 -23.67 8.57
CA ASP A 483 20.43 -23.04 7.67
C ASP A 483 20.15 -21.55 7.42
N LEU A 484 18.91 -21.06 7.57
CA LEU A 484 18.58 -19.62 7.43
C LEU A 484 19.19 -18.75 8.55
N TYR A 485 19.67 -19.37 9.64
CA TYR A 485 20.34 -18.70 10.78
C TYR A 485 21.76 -19.22 11.00
N SER A 486 22.38 -19.85 9.99
CA SER A 486 23.73 -20.41 10.06
C SER A 486 24.71 -19.67 9.14
N LEU A 487 25.94 -19.46 9.60
CA LEU A 487 27.08 -19.03 8.76
C LEU A 487 28.00 -20.22 8.35
N SER A 488 27.57 -21.46 8.55
CA SER A 488 28.34 -22.64 8.15
C SER A 488 28.57 -22.65 6.63
N PRO A 489 29.82 -22.80 6.15
CA PRO A 489 30.12 -22.99 4.72
C PRO A 489 29.43 -24.21 4.08
N TYR A 490 28.94 -25.14 4.90
CA TYR A 490 28.23 -26.34 4.48
C TYR A 490 26.69 -26.22 4.49
N GLY A 491 26.14 -25.13 5.05
CA GLY A 491 24.70 -24.89 5.09
C GLY A 491 24.13 -24.52 3.72
N ALA A 492 22.85 -24.86 3.47
CA ALA A 492 22.21 -24.75 2.16
C ALA A 492 22.42 -23.38 1.47
N TYR A 493 22.19 -22.30 2.22
CA TYR A 493 22.15 -20.93 1.68
C TYR A 493 23.46 -20.14 1.84
N TYR A 494 24.59 -20.81 2.09
CA TYR A 494 25.90 -20.15 2.12
C TYR A 494 26.38 -19.73 0.71
N TYR A 495 25.96 -20.46 -0.33
CA TYR A 495 26.33 -20.21 -1.74
C TYR A 495 27.84 -19.91 -1.93
N SER A 496 28.20 -18.76 -2.49
CA SER A 496 29.58 -18.28 -2.61
C SER A 496 29.82 -17.19 -1.57
N GLY A 497 30.47 -17.53 -0.45
CA GLY A 497 30.83 -16.58 0.61
C GLY A 497 29.65 -15.83 1.26
N GLY A 498 28.43 -16.39 1.20
CA GLY A 498 27.18 -15.77 1.65
C GLY A 498 26.29 -15.18 0.55
N TYR A 499 26.68 -15.27 -0.73
CA TYR A 499 25.97 -14.66 -1.86
C TYR A 499 25.60 -15.69 -2.93
N ASN A 500 24.33 -15.70 -3.35
CA ASN A 500 23.88 -16.44 -4.52
C ASN A 500 24.09 -15.61 -5.79
N LEU A 501 25.14 -15.95 -6.55
CA LEU A 501 25.49 -15.22 -7.78
C LEU A 501 24.39 -15.30 -8.85
N ALA A 502 23.62 -16.39 -8.92
CA ALA A 502 22.49 -16.50 -9.84
C ALA A 502 21.42 -15.44 -9.55
N ALA A 503 21.10 -15.23 -8.26
CA ALA A 503 20.13 -14.21 -7.83
C ALA A 503 20.65 -12.78 -8.08
N MET A 504 21.95 -12.53 -7.89
CA MET A 504 22.54 -11.21 -8.15
C MET A 504 22.54 -10.86 -9.64
N VAL A 505 22.92 -11.80 -10.51
CA VAL A 505 22.87 -11.61 -11.98
C VAL A 505 21.42 -11.43 -12.44
N ALA A 506 20.48 -12.24 -11.94
CA ALA A 506 19.07 -12.10 -12.26
C ALA A 506 18.48 -10.75 -11.81
N LEU A 507 18.85 -10.26 -10.62
CA LEU A 507 18.42 -8.96 -10.10
C LEU A 507 18.94 -7.81 -10.99
N VAL A 508 20.24 -7.79 -11.30
CA VAL A 508 20.85 -6.74 -12.12
C VAL A 508 20.26 -6.76 -13.54
N LEU A 509 20.22 -7.92 -14.21
CA LEU A 509 19.68 -8.03 -15.57
C LEU A 509 18.16 -7.83 -15.63
N GLY A 510 17.44 -8.01 -14.52
CA GLY A 510 16.04 -7.60 -14.38
C GLY A 510 15.85 -6.08 -14.35
N ILE A 511 16.74 -5.35 -13.68
CA ILE A 511 16.66 -3.87 -13.54
C ILE A 511 17.15 -3.16 -14.81
N LEU A 512 18.29 -3.58 -15.38
CA LEU A 512 19.00 -2.83 -16.44
C LEU A 512 18.11 -2.38 -17.63
N PRO A 513 17.23 -3.22 -18.20
CA PRO A 513 16.40 -2.83 -19.34
C PRO A 513 15.36 -1.75 -19.04
N VAL A 514 15.05 -1.49 -17.76
CA VAL A 514 14.09 -0.46 -17.35
C VAL A 514 14.75 0.92 -17.21
N ILE A 515 16.06 0.97 -16.94
CA ILE A 515 16.80 2.20 -16.64
C ILE A 515 16.65 3.28 -17.74
N PRO A 516 16.74 3.00 -19.06
CA PRO A 516 16.62 4.04 -20.07
C PRO A 516 15.28 4.78 -20.04
N GLY A 517 14.17 4.07 -19.78
CA GLY A 517 12.84 4.68 -19.63
C GLY A 517 12.71 5.54 -18.38
N PHE A 518 13.31 5.11 -17.27
CA PHE A 518 13.39 5.93 -16.06
C PHE A 518 14.18 7.22 -16.31
N LEU A 519 15.36 7.12 -16.92
CA LEU A 519 16.22 8.26 -17.25
C LEU A 519 15.57 9.23 -18.23
N GLN A 520 14.72 8.74 -19.15
CA GLN A 520 13.89 9.61 -20.00
C GLN A 520 12.82 10.35 -19.17
N LYS A 521 12.10 9.65 -18.28
CA LYS A 521 11.05 10.27 -17.45
C LYS A 521 11.56 11.30 -16.46
N ILE A 522 12.79 11.17 -15.95
CA ILE A 522 13.44 12.21 -15.15
C ILE A 522 14.22 13.26 -15.97
N GLY A 523 14.10 13.24 -17.30
CA GLY A 523 14.66 14.27 -18.20
C GLY A 523 16.18 14.22 -18.41
N ILE A 524 16.85 13.12 -18.03
CA ILE A 524 18.29 12.92 -18.26
C ILE A 524 18.57 12.46 -19.71
N LEU A 525 17.66 11.67 -20.29
CA LEU A 525 17.71 11.28 -21.70
C LEU A 525 16.58 11.98 -22.48
N SER A 526 16.93 12.63 -23.59
CA SER A 526 15.95 13.29 -24.47
C SER A 526 15.14 12.29 -25.31
N SER A 527 15.74 11.17 -25.70
CA SER A 527 15.12 10.15 -26.54
C SER A 527 15.67 8.75 -26.22
N ILE A 528 14.79 7.76 -26.35
CA ILE A 528 15.12 6.33 -26.24
C ILE A 528 14.38 5.55 -27.34
N PRO A 529 14.88 4.37 -27.76
CA PRO A 529 14.09 3.44 -28.57
C PRO A 529 12.77 3.06 -27.89
N GLU A 530 11.70 2.97 -28.67
CA GLU A 530 10.32 2.72 -28.19
C GLU A 530 10.20 1.46 -27.31
N SER A 531 10.98 0.42 -27.61
CA SER A 531 11.07 -0.81 -26.82
C SER A 531 11.40 -0.56 -25.35
N PHE A 532 12.29 0.38 -25.04
CA PHE A 532 12.60 0.74 -23.64
C PHE A 532 11.47 1.54 -22.97
N GLY A 533 10.70 2.32 -23.74
CA GLY A 533 9.47 2.96 -23.27
C GLY A 533 8.38 1.93 -22.92
N VAL A 534 8.19 0.91 -23.78
CA VAL A 534 7.25 -0.20 -23.53
C VAL A 534 7.69 -1.05 -22.33
N ILE A 535 8.99 -1.35 -22.21
CA ILE A 535 9.55 -2.05 -21.04
C ILE A 535 9.32 -1.24 -19.77
N TYR A 536 9.55 0.08 -19.79
CA TYR A 536 9.31 0.95 -18.64
C TYR A 536 7.82 1.01 -18.25
N SER A 537 6.91 1.20 -19.21
CA SER A 537 5.46 1.19 -18.95
C SER A 537 4.94 -0.14 -18.38
N ASN A 538 5.68 -1.23 -18.57
CA ASN A 538 5.37 -2.56 -18.04
C ASN A 538 6.44 -3.06 -17.05
N ALA A 539 7.17 -2.14 -16.41
CA ALA A 539 8.40 -2.41 -15.66
C ALA A 539 8.23 -3.51 -14.60
N TRP A 540 7.14 -3.49 -13.82
CA TRP A 540 6.84 -4.56 -12.87
C TRP A 540 6.82 -5.94 -13.55
N PHE A 541 6.00 -6.12 -14.58
CA PHE A 541 5.79 -7.40 -15.26
C PHE A 541 7.06 -7.91 -15.93
N PHE A 542 7.72 -7.05 -16.72
CA PHE A 542 8.96 -7.40 -17.41
C PHE A 542 10.01 -7.86 -16.40
N SER A 543 10.28 -7.02 -15.39
CA SER A 543 11.38 -7.24 -14.45
C SER A 543 11.12 -8.44 -13.52
N PHE A 544 9.85 -8.68 -13.15
CA PHE A 544 9.42 -9.84 -12.38
C PHE A 544 9.61 -11.15 -13.16
N PHE A 545 9.01 -11.27 -14.36
CA PHE A 545 9.07 -12.51 -15.12
C PHE A 545 10.47 -12.78 -15.68
N PHE A 546 11.17 -11.75 -16.17
CA PHE A 546 12.52 -11.91 -16.73
C PHE A 546 13.53 -12.33 -15.66
N ALA A 547 13.56 -11.67 -14.50
CA ALA A 547 14.48 -12.04 -13.42
C ALA A 547 14.15 -13.41 -12.81
N GLY A 548 12.87 -13.76 -12.64
CA GLY A 548 12.46 -15.10 -12.19
C GLY A 548 12.91 -16.19 -13.15
N PHE A 549 12.62 -16.04 -14.45
CA PHE A 549 13.02 -16.99 -15.48
C PHE A 549 14.55 -17.12 -15.62
N LEU A 550 15.28 -16.00 -15.58
CA LEU A 550 16.73 -15.99 -15.61
C LEU A 550 17.33 -16.64 -14.37
N TYR A 551 16.78 -16.38 -13.17
CA TYR A 551 17.20 -17.03 -11.93
C TYR A 551 16.96 -18.53 -11.97
N TRP A 552 15.83 -18.97 -12.51
CA TRP A 552 15.51 -20.39 -12.71
C TRP A 552 16.56 -21.07 -13.60
N ILE A 553 16.85 -20.50 -14.79
CA ILE A 553 17.87 -21.01 -15.70
C ILE A 553 19.25 -21.09 -15.01
N LEU A 554 19.71 -19.99 -14.40
CA LEU A 554 21.02 -19.95 -13.75
C LEU A 554 21.12 -20.94 -12.57
N SER A 555 20.04 -21.14 -11.81
CA SER A 555 20.00 -22.10 -10.71
C SER A 555 20.01 -23.55 -11.20
N CYS A 556 19.31 -23.85 -12.30
CA CYS A 556 19.35 -25.17 -12.93
C CYS A 556 20.72 -25.47 -13.57
N LEU A 557 21.34 -24.50 -14.25
CA LEU A 557 22.66 -24.65 -14.88
C LEU A 557 23.81 -24.76 -13.88
N THR A 558 23.72 -24.11 -12.71
CA THR A 558 24.77 -24.17 -11.68
C THR A 558 24.78 -25.47 -10.86
N GLY A 559 23.96 -26.45 -11.21
CA GLY A 559 24.22 -27.86 -10.93
C GLY A 559 24.09 -28.32 -9.47
N LYS A 560 23.72 -27.44 -8.52
CA LYS A 560 23.34 -27.83 -7.15
C LYS A 560 21.95 -28.47 -7.11
N GLN A 561 21.74 -29.53 -7.89
CA GLN A 561 20.68 -30.48 -7.57
C GLN A 561 20.92 -31.06 -6.17
N ASN A 562 19.85 -31.14 -5.38
CA ASN A 562 19.56 -32.31 -4.55
C ASN A 562 20.72 -32.90 -3.73
N LYS A 563 21.49 -32.07 -3.01
CA LYS A 563 21.53 -32.33 -1.58
C LYS A 563 20.11 -32.08 -1.10
N SER A 564 19.32 -33.14 -1.01
CA SER A 564 18.00 -33.09 -0.39
C SER A 564 18.16 -32.39 0.95
N LEU A 565 17.51 -31.23 1.11
CA LEU A 565 17.36 -30.64 2.43
C LEU A 565 16.81 -31.76 3.31
N PRO A 566 17.52 -32.19 4.37
CA PRO A 566 17.05 -33.29 5.20
C PRO A 566 15.65 -32.90 5.66
N VAL A 567 14.67 -33.78 5.40
CA VAL A 567 13.25 -33.49 5.68
C VAL A 567 13.18 -33.01 7.11
N ASP A 568 12.85 -31.73 7.29
CA ASP A 568 12.96 -31.08 8.59
C ASP A 568 12.08 -31.87 9.57
N PRO A 569 12.65 -32.59 10.55
CA PRO A 569 11.92 -33.61 11.31
C PRO A 569 10.86 -33.00 12.24
N LEU A 570 10.78 -31.67 12.24
CA LEU A 570 9.85 -30.85 13.01
C LEU A 570 8.68 -30.33 12.15
N LEU A 571 8.70 -30.57 10.83
CA LEU A 571 7.51 -30.43 9.98
C LEU A 571 6.65 -31.71 10.08
N PRO A 572 5.33 -31.61 10.31
CA PRO A 572 4.46 -32.77 10.22
C PRO A 572 4.50 -33.34 8.79
N SER A 573 4.70 -34.65 8.68
CA SER A 573 4.62 -35.36 7.40
C SER A 573 3.24 -35.16 6.79
N SER A 574 3.19 -34.72 5.53
CA SER A 574 1.93 -34.48 4.82
C SER A 574 1.17 -35.79 4.61
N ALA A 575 0.13 -36.00 5.42
CA ALA A 575 -0.96 -36.88 5.05
C ALA A 575 -1.70 -36.28 3.84
N ASN A 576 -2.19 -37.15 2.96
CA ASN A 576 -2.88 -36.79 1.71
C ASN A 576 -4.29 -36.21 1.96
#